data_AF-A0A6B3RMG2-F1
#
_entry.id   AF-A0A6B3RMG2-F1
#
_cell.length_a   1.000
_cell.length_b   1.000
_cell.length_c   1.000
_cell.angle_alpha   90.00
_cell.angle_beta   90.00
_cell.angle_gamma   90.00
#
_symmetry.space_group_name_H-M   'P 1'
#
loop_
_entity.id
_entity.type
_entity.pdbx_description
1 polymer ?
#
loop_
_entity_poly.entity_id
_entity_poly.type
_entity_poly.pdbx_seq_one_letter_code
_entity_poly.pdbx_strand_id
1 'polypeptide(L)'
;MQSEGFAVNALIHTKTGYTRPDASLRPLRSIEYEALARATQKMSATWQGRSSDFPALVQALADNLALWSTLASDVASPGNALPASLRAQLFYLYEFSEVHTRRILDGAGSVEVLIDVNTAVMRGLRGQGVTK
;
A
#
# COMPACT_ATOMS: atom_id res chain seq x y z
N MET A 1 57.71 -4.41 44.61
CA MET A 1 56.86 -4.76 43.46
C MET A 1 55.41 -4.63 43.93
N GLN A 2 54.58 -3.60 43.69
CA GLN A 2 54.40 -2.63 42.58
C GLN A 2 54.48 -3.35 41.22
N SER A 3 53.47 -3.43 40.36
CA SER A 3 52.31 -2.53 40.09
C SER A 3 51.14 -3.35 39.52
N GLU A 4 49.91 -3.18 40.00
CA GLU A 4 48.80 -2.43 39.35
C GLU A 4 48.57 -2.67 37.85
N GLY A 5 47.40 -3.21 37.52
CA GLY A 5 46.81 -3.20 36.18
C GLY A 5 45.32 -2.89 36.30
N PHE A 6 44.98 -1.60 36.33
CA PHE A 6 43.62 -1.07 36.25
C PHE A 6 43.30 -0.78 34.77
N ALA A 7 42.20 -1.33 34.25
CA ALA A 7 41.38 -0.67 33.23
C ALA A 7 40.06 -1.43 33.04
N VAL A 8 39.08 -0.97 33.80
CA VAL A 8 37.66 -0.90 33.44
C VAL A 8 37.45 -0.76 31.93
N ASN A 9 36.60 -1.60 31.35
CA ASN A 9 35.76 -1.11 30.26
C ASN A 9 34.37 -1.78 30.30
N ALA A 10 33.41 -0.98 30.77
CA ALA A 10 32.01 -1.26 30.65
C ALA A 10 31.60 -1.16 29.18
N LEU A 11 30.94 -2.20 28.65
CA LEU A 11 30.02 -2.02 27.52
C LEU A 11 28.71 -2.72 27.86
N ILE A 12 27.93 -2.01 28.69
CA ILE A 12 26.49 -1.97 28.50
C ILE A 12 26.28 -1.39 27.09
N HIS A 13 25.98 -2.23 26.11
CA HIS A 13 25.21 -1.80 24.96
C HIS A 13 23.74 -2.10 25.24
N THR A 14 23.20 -1.17 26.01
CA THR A 14 21.88 -0.57 25.83
C THR A 14 21.16 -1.05 24.57
N LYS A 15 20.09 -1.81 24.84
CA LYS A 15 18.84 -1.94 24.07
C LYS A 15 18.70 -0.81 23.04
N THR A 16 19.05 -1.07 21.79
CA THR A 16 18.75 -0.15 20.70
C THR A 16 17.24 -0.22 20.50
N GLY A 17 16.55 0.76 21.08
CA GLY A 17 15.16 1.00 20.82
C GLY A 17 14.98 1.25 19.34
N TYR A 18 14.44 0.26 18.64
CA TYR A 18 13.52 0.57 17.55
C TYR A 18 12.33 1.27 18.19
N THR A 19 12.44 2.58 18.36
CA THR A 19 11.27 3.45 18.47
C THR A 19 10.41 3.11 17.27
N ARG A 20 9.38 2.28 17.46
CA ARG A 20 8.42 1.93 16.42
C ARG A 20 7.62 3.18 16.09
N PRO A 21 7.78 3.79 14.91
CA PRO A 21 6.85 4.82 14.43
C PRO A 21 5.49 4.19 14.04
N ASP A 22 5.41 2.85 14.05
CA ASP A 22 4.28 2.02 13.61
C ASP A 22 2.96 2.33 14.32
N ALA A 23 2.97 2.71 15.60
CA ALA A 23 1.74 2.88 16.37
C ALA A 23 0.83 4.01 15.84
N SER A 24 1.40 5.12 15.35
CA SER A 24 0.65 6.24 14.77
C SER A 24 0.23 6.00 13.32
N LEU A 25 0.93 5.11 12.59
CA LEU A 25 0.61 4.74 11.21
C LEU A 25 -0.41 3.60 11.12
N ARG A 26 -0.60 2.81 12.19
CA ARG A 26 -1.60 1.72 12.21
C ARG A 26 -3.01 2.19 11.86
N PRO A 27 -3.55 3.27 12.46
CA PRO A 27 -4.89 3.76 12.09
C PRO A 27 -4.96 4.17 10.61
N LEU A 28 -3.91 4.80 10.07
CA LEU A 28 -3.84 5.20 8.67
C LEU A 28 -3.83 3.97 7.74
N ARG A 29 -3.00 2.97 8.05
CA ARG A 29 -2.96 1.70 7.30
C ARG A 29 -4.29 0.95 7.34
N SER A 30 -5.02 1.01 8.45
CA SER A 30 -6.36 0.43 8.55
C SER A 30 -7.35 1.14 7.63
N ILE A 31 -7.30 2.47 7.50
CA ILE A 31 -8.16 3.24 6.60
C ILE A 31 -7.85 2.90 5.13
N GLU A 32 -6.57 2.84 4.76
CA GLU A 32 -6.11 2.45 3.42
C GLU A 32 -6.58 1.03 3.07
N TYR A 33 -6.41 0.08 4.00
CA TYR A 33 -6.86 -1.29 3.85
C TYR A 33 -8.36 -1.37 3.61
N GLU A 34 -9.14 -0.69 4.45
CA GLU A 34 -10.60 -0.66 4.37
C GLU A 34 -11.10 -0.04 3.06
N ALA A 35 -10.45 1.02 2.58
CA ALA A 35 -10.77 1.63 1.30
C ALA A 35 -10.49 0.68 0.12
N LEU A 36 -9.33 0.03 0.10
CA LEU A 36 -8.97 -0.96 -0.91
C LEU A 36 -9.91 -2.17 -0.88
N ALA A 37 -10.28 -2.65 0.31
CA ALA A 37 -11.21 -3.77 0.46
C ALA A 37 -12.58 -3.43 -0.13
N ARG A 38 -13.14 -2.26 0.19
CA ARG A 38 -14.42 -1.81 -0.37
C ARG A 38 -14.37 -1.66 -1.88
N ALA A 39 -13.33 -1.03 -2.43
CA ALA A 39 -13.16 -0.90 -3.88
C ALA A 39 -13.10 -2.27 -4.57
N THR A 40 -12.36 -3.21 -3.98
CA THR A 40 -12.22 -4.60 -4.47
C THR A 40 -13.57 -5.32 -4.49
N GLN A 41 -14.34 -5.25 -3.40
CA GLN A 41 -15.66 -5.86 -3.33
C GLN A 41 -16.63 -5.25 -4.35
N LYS A 42 -16.63 -3.92 -4.48
CA LYS A 42 -17.50 -3.20 -5.43
C LYS A 42 -17.18 -3.57 -6.88
N MET A 43 -15.90 -3.61 -7.26
CA MET A 43 -15.47 -4.03 -8.60
C MET A 43 -15.88 -5.48 -8.89
N SER A 44 -15.67 -6.41 -7.95
CA SER A 44 -16.07 -7.81 -8.13
C SER A 44 -17.58 -7.96 -8.34
N ALA A 45 -18.40 -7.31 -7.50
CA ALA A 45 -19.85 -7.38 -7.58
C ALA A 45 -20.39 -6.78 -8.90
N THR A 46 -19.91 -5.59 -9.27
CA THR A 46 -20.36 -4.90 -10.49
C THR A 46 -19.88 -5.59 -11.76
N TRP A 47 -18.70 -6.23 -11.73
CA TRP A 47 -18.22 -7.05 -12.84
C TRP A 47 -19.11 -8.25 -13.14
N GLN A 48 -19.60 -8.93 -12.10
CA GLN A 48 -20.54 -10.06 -12.28
C GLN A 48 -21.86 -9.62 -12.91
N GLY A 49 -22.34 -8.41 -12.59
CA GLY A 49 -23.57 -7.80 -13.12
C GLY A 49 -23.39 -6.90 -14.36
N ARG A 50 -22.20 -6.83 -14.95
CA ARG A 50 -21.84 -5.80 -15.95
C ARG A 50 -22.69 -5.82 -17.22
N SER A 51 -23.23 -6.98 -17.61
CA SER A 51 -24.09 -7.09 -18.79
C SER A 51 -25.44 -6.40 -18.60
N SER A 52 -25.90 -6.26 -17.37
CA SER A 52 -27.15 -5.60 -17.01
C SER A 52 -26.97 -4.16 -16.50
N ASP A 53 -25.83 -3.86 -15.88
CA ASP A 53 -25.54 -2.55 -15.30
C ASP A 53 -24.05 -2.17 -15.50
N PHE A 54 -23.70 -1.89 -16.74
CA PHE A 54 -22.37 -1.42 -17.09
C PHE A 54 -22.01 -0.08 -16.41
N PRO A 55 -22.92 0.92 -16.29
CA PRO A 55 -22.62 2.16 -15.56
C PRO A 55 -22.14 1.94 -14.11
N ALA A 56 -22.69 0.96 -13.39
CA ALA A 56 -22.21 0.63 -12.05
C ALA A 56 -20.75 0.13 -12.05
N LEU A 57 -20.34 -0.64 -13.06
CA LEU A 57 -18.95 -1.06 -13.25
C LEU A 57 -18.05 0.14 -13.56
N VAL A 58 -18.47 1.06 -14.42
CA VAL A 58 -17.73 2.30 -14.73
C VAL A 58 -17.47 3.08 -13.44
N GLN A 59 -18.49 3.25 -12.60
CA GLN A 59 -18.34 3.96 -11.33
C GLN A 59 -17.39 3.22 -10.37
N ALA A 60 -17.49 1.89 -10.27
CA ALA A 60 -16.59 1.10 -9.42
C ALA A 60 -15.11 1.23 -9.84
N LEU A 61 -14.84 1.25 -11.15
CA LEU A 61 -13.51 1.47 -11.70
C LEU A 61 -13.01 2.89 -11.45
N ALA A 62 -13.86 3.90 -11.65
CA ALA A 62 -13.53 5.29 -11.38
C ALA A 62 -13.20 5.52 -9.89
N ASP A 63 -13.97 4.92 -8.98
CA ASP A 63 -13.72 5.00 -7.54
C ASP A 63 -12.38 4.36 -7.17
N ASN A 64 -12.05 3.20 -7.76
CA ASN A 64 -10.75 2.55 -7.56
C ASN A 64 -9.60 3.44 -8.06
N LEU A 65 -9.75 4.06 -9.23
CA LEU A 65 -8.73 4.95 -9.79
C LEU A 65 -8.56 6.22 -8.93
N ALA A 66 -9.64 6.80 -8.43
CA ALA A 66 -9.60 7.94 -7.52
C ALA A 66 -8.89 7.62 -6.19
N LEU A 67 -9.10 6.41 -5.66
CA LEU A 67 -8.36 5.92 -4.50
C LEU A 67 -6.85 5.87 -4.79
N TRP A 68 -6.46 5.25 -5.91
CA TRP A 68 -5.05 5.18 -6.30
C TRP A 68 -4.42 6.55 -6.56
N SER A 69 -5.17 7.48 -7.16
CA SER A 69 -4.71 8.86 -7.36
C SER A 69 -4.44 9.57 -6.04
N THR A 70 -5.32 9.38 -5.04
CA THR A 70 -5.13 9.94 -3.69
C THR A 70 -3.86 9.38 -3.04
N LEU A 71 -3.70 8.05 -3.06
CA LEU A 71 -2.51 7.40 -2.50
C LEU A 71 -1.22 7.87 -3.18
N ALA A 72 -1.21 7.97 -4.51
CA ALA A 72 -0.07 8.44 -5.28
C ALA A 72 0.29 9.90 -4.95
N SER A 73 -0.72 10.77 -4.81
CA SER A 73 -0.53 12.17 -4.41
C SER A 73 0.06 12.30 -3.01
N ASP A 74 -0.45 11.53 -2.04
CA ASP A 74 0.01 11.58 -0.65
C ASP A 74 1.47 11.12 -0.51
N VAL A 75 1.88 10.11 -1.29
CA VAL A 75 3.26 9.64 -1.28
C VAL A 75 4.23 10.53 -2.06
N ALA A 76 3.73 11.30 -3.03
CA ALA A 76 4.53 12.28 -3.77
C ALA A 76 4.88 13.54 -2.95
N SER A 77 4.21 13.76 -1.81
CA SER A 77 4.46 14.91 -0.94
C SER A 77 5.93 14.99 -0.47
N PRO A 78 6.59 16.17 -0.49
CA PRO A 78 7.98 16.33 -0.06
C PRO A 78 8.25 15.91 1.40
N GLY A 79 7.21 15.90 2.25
CA GLY A 79 7.30 15.49 3.65
C GLY A 79 7.07 14.00 3.89
N ASN A 80 6.85 13.20 2.84
CA ASN A 80 6.54 11.78 3.00
C ASN A 80 7.79 10.98 3.41
N ALA A 81 7.68 10.21 4.49
CA ALA A 81 8.80 9.47 5.09
C ALA A 81 9.07 8.09 4.45
N LEU A 82 8.32 7.70 3.40
CA LEU A 82 8.54 6.42 2.74
C LEU A 82 9.83 6.43 1.89
N PRO A 83 10.55 5.29 1.80
CA PRO A 83 11.68 5.16 0.90
C PRO A 83 11.32 5.52 -0.54
N ALA A 84 12.23 6.20 -1.25
CA ALA A 84 12.00 6.62 -2.64
C ALA A 84 11.58 5.47 -3.57
N SER A 85 12.14 4.27 -3.36
CA SER A 85 11.76 3.06 -4.10
C SER A 85 10.30 2.65 -3.88
N LEU A 86 9.79 2.75 -2.66
CA LEU A 86 8.40 2.42 -2.35
C LEU A 86 7.45 3.45 -2.95
N ARG A 87 7.80 4.73 -2.89
CA ARG A 87 7.04 5.80 -3.54
C ARG A 87 6.94 5.58 -5.05
N ALA A 88 8.05 5.24 -5.70
CA ALA A 88 8.07 4.92 -7.13
C ALA A 88 7.21 3.69 -7.47
N GLN A 89 7.25 2.63 -6.65
CA GLN A 89 6.39 1.46 -6.83
C GLN A 89 4.90 1.81 -6.73
N LEU A 90 4.51 2.63 -5.76
CA LEU A 90 3.11 3.08 -5.62
C LEU A 90 2.66 3.94 -6.80
N PHE A 91 3.55 4.80 -7.31
CA PHE A 91 3.27 5.58 -8.52
C PHE A 91 3.05 4.66 -9.74
N TYR A 92 3.90 3.65 -9.91
CA TYR A 92 3.72 2.65 -10.98
C TYR A 92 2.39 1.89 -10.84
N LEU A 93 1.95 1.55 -9.63
CA LEU A 93 0.66 0.88 -9.41
C LEU A 93 -0.53 1.78 -9.76
N TYR A 94 -0.42 3.10 -9.55
CA TYR A 94 -1.41 4.06 -10.04
C TYR A 94 -1.49 4.05 -11.57
N GLU A 95 -0.36 4.20 -12.27
CA GLU A 95 -0.32 4.17 -13.75
C GLU A 95 -0.86 2.84 -14.31
N PHE A 96 -0.46 1.72 -13.70
CA PHE A 96 -0.98 0.41 -14.02
C PHE A 96 -2.50 0.35 -13.90
N SER A 97 -3.04 0.86 -12.80
CA SER A 97 -4.49 0.87 -12.55
C SER A 97 -5.23 1.74 -13.56
N GLU A 98 -4.66 2.88 -13.95
CA GLU A 98 -5.21 3.77 -14.98
C GLU A 98 -5.27 3.08 -16.35
N VAL A 99 -4.17 2.46 -16.78
CA VAL A 99 -4.09 1.73 -18.05
C VAL A 99 -5.09 0.58 -18.08
N HIS A 100 -5.14 -0.24 -17.03
CA HIS A 100 -6.04 -1.39 -17.00
C HIS A 100 -7.51 -0.99 -16.85
N THR A 101 -7.82 0.11 -16.17
CA THR A 101 -9.17 0.68 -16.14
C THR A 101 -9.65 1.01 -17.55
N ARG A 102 -8.85 1.73 -18.34
CA ARG A 102 -9.19 2.04 -19.75
C ARG A 102 -9.43 0.78 -20.57
N ARG A 103 -8.54 -0.21 -20.47
CA ARG A 103 -8.68 -1.48 -21.19
C ARG A 103 -9.95 -2.24 -20.82
N ILE A 104 -10.37 -2.22 -19.56
CA ILE A 104 -11.61 -2.86 -19.12
C ILE A 104 -12.83 -2.14 -19.72
N LEU A 105 -12.81 -0.80 -19.71
CA LEU A 105 -13.88 0.01 -20.30
C LEU A 105 -13.99 -0.18 -21.82
N ASP A 106 -12.86 -0.40 -22.50
CA ASP A 106 -12.81 -0.74 -23.92
C ASP A 106 -13.17 -2.21 -24.23
N GLY A 107 -13.52 -3.01 -23.21
CA GLY A 107 -13.86 -4.42 -23.35
C GLY A 107 -12.67 -5.35 -23.62
N ALA A 108 -11.44 -4.85 -23.48
CA ALA A 108 -10.17 -5.54 -23.76
C ALA A 108 -9.44 -5.97 -22.47
N GLY A 109 -10.17 -6.22 -21.39
CA GLY A 109 -9.60 -6.53 -20.07
C GLY A 109 -10.62 -7.07 -19.07
N SER A 110 -10.13 -7.33 -17.86
CA SER A 110 -10.86 -7.98 -16.77
C SER A 110 -10.52 -7.28 -15.44
N VAL A 111 -11.49 -7.08 -14.53
CA VAL A 111 -11.25 -6.41 -13.24
C VAL A 111 -10.33 -7.19 -12.30
N GLU A 112 -10.18 -8.48 -12.54
CA GLU A 112 -9.41 -9.45 -11.77
C GLU A 112 -7.98 -8.94 -11.56
N VAL A 113 -7.38 -8.31 -12.57
CA VAL A 113 -6.02 -7.77 -12.46
C VAL A 113 -5.93 -6.60 -11.46
N LEU A 114 -6.96 -5.75 -11.39
CA LEU A 114 -7.02 -4.65 -10.42
C LEU A 114 -7.34 -5.17 -9.01
N ILE A 115 -8.18 -6.21 -8.92
CA ILE A 115 -8.48 -6.92 -7.67
C ILE A 115 -7.21 -7.57 -7.08
N ASP A 116 -6.38 -8.19 -7.92
CA ASP A 116 -5.13 -8.82 -7.49
C ASP A 116 -4.14 -7.79 -6.95
N VAL A 117 -4.00 -6.64 -7.61
CA VAL A 117 -3.17 -5.51 -7.16
C VAL A 117 -3.64 -5.02 -5.79
N ASN A 118 -4.93 -4.71 -5.64
CA ASN A 118 -5.48 -4.25 -4.36
C ASN A 118 -5.26 -5.29 -3.26
N THR A 119 -5.45 -6.58 -3.57
CA THR A 119 -5.25 -7.68 -2.62
C THR A 119 -3.78 -7.83 -2.21
N ALA A 120 -2.84 -7.67 -3.14
CA ALA A 120 -1.42 -7.70 -2.83
C ALA A 120 -1.02 -6.55 -1.88
N VAL A 121 -1.52 -5.35 -2.13
CA VAL A 121 -1.27 -4.17 -1.29
C VAL A 121 -1.88 -4.36 0.11
N MET A 122 -3.13 -4.83 0.18
CA MET A 122 -3.79 -5.17 1.45
C MET A 122 -3.02 -6.22 2.27
N ARG A 123 -2.37 -7.20 1.63
CA ARG A 123 -1.46 -8.14 2.32
C ARG A 123 -0.22 -7.42 2.87
N GLY A 124 0.37 -6.52 2.09
CA GLY A 124 1.49 -5.68 2.53
C GLY A 124 1.15 -4.82 3.76
N LEU A 125 -0.02 -4.17 3.74
CA LEU A 125 -0.50 -3.32 4.84
C LEU A 125 -0.70 -4.08 6.16
N ARG A 126 -1.07 -5.37 6.10
CA ARG A 126 -1.19 -6.25 7.27
C ARG A 126 0.17 -6.68 7.85
N GLY A 127 1.29 -6.21 7.31
CA GLY A 127 2.63 -6.54 7.78
C GLY A 127 3.17 -7.87 7.27
N GLN A 128 2.52 -8.50 6.29
CA GLN A 128 3.00 -9.74 5.67
C GLN A 128 4.05 -9.49 4.58
N GLY A 129 4.48 -8.24 4.39
CA GLY A 129 5.32 -7.81 3.28
C GLY A 129 6.57 -7.04 3.68
N VAL A 130 7.32 -7.47 4.71
CA VAL A 130 8.79 -7.37 4.77
C VAL A 130 9.26 -8.40 5.81
N THR A 131 9.60 -9.60 5.36
CA THR A 131 10.46 -10.51 6.13
C THR A 131 11.44 -11.13 5.16
N LYS A 132 12.47 -10.37 4.81
CA LYS A 132 13.75 -10.92 4.34
C LYS A 132 14.85 -9.89 4.50
#